data_AF-A0A812WIS4-F1
#
_entry.id   AF-A0A812WIS4-F1
#
_cell.length_a   1.000
_cell.length_b   1.000
_cell.length_c   1.000
_cell.angle_alpha   90.00
_cell.angle_beta   90.00
_cell.angle_gamma   90.00
#
_symmetry.space_group_name_H-M   'P 1'
#
loop_
_entity.id
_entity.type
_entity.pdbx_description
1 polymer ?
#
loop_
_entity_poly.entity_id
_entity_poly.type
_entity_poly.pdbx_seq_one_letter_code
_entity_poly.pdbx_strand_id
1 'polypeptide(L)'
;AIPSWFIKVEEMREKLIKNNNQTYWVPPFVKEKRFHNWLTEARDWCVSRNRFWGTPIPLWVSSDFEEVVCIGSVAELEKYAGREIKDIHRHFIDDIQIPSQKGKGMLKRIDE
;
A
#
# COMPACT_ATOMS: atom_id res chain seq x y z
N ALA A 1 15.74 -13.53 1.61
CA ALA A 1 14.76 -12.56 1.11
C ALA A 1 14.17 -11.82 2.30
N ILE A 2 13.89 -10.52 2.17
CA ILE A 2 13.25 -9.71 3.22
C ILE A 2 11.74 -9.73 2.94
N PRO A 3 10.86 -9.95 3.92
CA PRO A 3 9.41 -9.85 3.70
C PRO A 3 9.07 -8.45 3.16
N SER A 4 8.13 -8.36 2.21
CA SER A 4 7.77 -7.10 1.56
C SER A 4 6.34 -7.15 1.02
N TRP A 5 5.70 -5.99 0.93
CA TRP A 5 4.37 -5.82 0.35
C TRP A 5 4.47 -5.40 -1.10
N PHE A 6 3.68 -6.06 -1.95
CA PHE A 6 3.68 -5.85 -3.39
C PHE A 6 2.28 -5.49 -3.89
N ILE A 7 2.23 -4.60 -4.88
CA ILE A 7 1.04 -4.41 -5.71
C ILE A 7 1.18 -5.30 -6.94
N LYS A 8 0.11 -6.07 -7.25
CA LYS A 8 0.00 -6.98 -8.39
C LYS A 8 -0.07 -6.25 -9.73
N VAL A 9 1.05 -5.71 -10.19
CA VAL A 9 1.15 -4.93 -11.43
C VAL A 9 1.16 -5.84 -12.65
N GLU A 10 1.68 -7.07 -12.53
CA GLU A 10 1.75 -8.01 -13.65
C GLU A 10 0.35 -8.29 -14.24
N GLU A 11 -0.65 -8.48 -13.38
CA GLU A 11 -2.06 -8.70 -13.77
C GLU A 11 -2.70 -7.47 -14.44
N MET A 12 -2.16 -6.26 -14.21
CA MET A 12 -2.70 -5.01 -14.75
C MET A 12 -1.98 -4.54 -16.02
N ARG A 13 -0.94 -5.25 -16.46
CA ARG A 13 -0.01 -4.80 -17.50
C ARG A 13 -0.69 -4.41 -18.82
N GLU A 14 -1.58 -5.26 -19.31
CA GLU A 14 -2.30 -5.01 -20.56
C GLU A 14 -3.15 -3.73 -20.49
N LYS A 15 -3.82 -3.51 -19.34
CA LYS A 15 -4.62 -2.31 -19.10
C LYS A 15 -3.75 -1.06 -19.06
N LEU A 16 -2.57 -1.13 -18.42
CA LEU A 16 -1.62 -0.02 -18.37
C LEU A 16 -1.10 0.34 -19.77
N ILE A 17 -0.76 -0.65 -20.60
CA ILE A 17 -0.34 -0.44 -21.99
C ILE A 17 -1.46 0.20 -22.81
N LYS A 18 -2.68 -0.33 -22.72
CA LYS A 18 -3.86 0.20 -23.42
C LYS A 18 -4.14 1.66 -23.04
N ASN A 19 -4.00 2.00 -21.76
CA ASN A 19 -4.19 3.36 -21.29
C ASN A 19 -3.05 4.29 -21.73
N ASN A 20 -1.79 3.82 -21.67
CA ASN A 20 -0.64 4.58 -22.15
C ASN A 20 -0.80 4.97 -23.64
N ASN A 21 -1.31 4.07 -24.48
CA ASN A 21 -1.50 4.35 -25.90
C ASN A 21 -2.48 5.52 -26.17
N GLN A 22 -3.46 5.73 -25.31
CA GLN A 22 -4.47 6.81 -25.42
C GLN A 22 -3.92 8.19 -25.00
N THR A 23 -2.73 8.24 -24.40
CA THR A 23 -2.13 9.49 -23.92
C THR A 23 -1.28 10.18 -24.98
N TYR A 24 -1.17 11.50 -24.87
CA TYR A 24 -0.29 12.33 -25.69
C TYR A 24 0.97 12.71 -24.91
N TRP A 25 2.14 12.46 -25.50
CA TRP A 25 3.44 12.71 -24.88
C TRP A 25 4.31 13.53 -25.82
N VAL A 26 5.07 14.46 -25.24
CA VAL A 26 6.09 15.24 -25.94
C VAL A 26 7.44 14.97 -25.29
N PRO A 27 8.43 14.44 -26.02
CA PRO A 27 8.37 13.97 -27.41
C PRO A 27 7.75 12.54 -27.55
N PRO A 28 7.13 12.19 -28.70
CA PRO A 28 6.40 10.92 -28.88
C PRO A 28 7.23 9.65 -28.62
N PHE A 29 8.51 9.66 -29.01
CA PHE A 29 9.37 8.48 -28.87
C PHE A 29 9.59 8.06 -27.40
N VAL A 30 9.41 8.96 -26.44
CA VAL A 30 9.52 8.62 -25.00
C VAL A 30 8.38 7.71 -24.59
N LYS A 31 7.15 7.98 -25.05
CA LYS A 31 6.01 7.09 -24.84
C LYS A 31 6.26 5.72 -25.46
N GLU A 32 6.59 5.70 -26.75
CA GLU A 32 6.63 4.48 -27.56
C GLU A 32 7.83 3.58 -27.26
N LYS A 33 9.00 4.16 -26.92
CA LYS A 33 10.25 3.41 -26.80
C LYS A 33 10.80 3.32 -25.38
N ARG A 34 10.55 4.31 -24.53
CA ARG A 34 11.04 4.30 -23.14
C ARG A 34 9.99 3.72 -22.21
N PHE A 35 8.86 4.40 -22.09
CA PHE A 35 7.85 4.05 -21.10
C PHE A 35 7.04 2.81 -21.50
N HIS A 36 6.64 2.68 -22.77
CA HIS A 36 5.92 1.50 -23.26
C HIS A 36 6.74 0.22 -23.09
N ASN A 37 8.02 0.22 -23.51
CA ASN A 37 8.90 -0.95 -23.35
C ASN A 37 9.18 -1.30 -21.88
N TRP A 38 9.16 -0.31 -20.98
CA TRP A 38 9.25 -0.58 -19.54
C TRP A 38 7.95 -1.21 -19.02
N LEU A 39 6.79 -0.72 -19.47
CA LEU A 39 5.48 -1.26 -19.09
C LEU A 39 5.28 -2.71 -19.56
N THR A 40 5.78 -3.09 -20.75
CA THR A 40 5.64 -4.48 -21.27
C THR A 40 6.33 -5.53 -20.42
N GLU A 41 7.32 -5.13 -19.61
CA GLU A 41 8.05 -6.02 -18.70
C GLU A 41 7.82 -5.67 -17.22
N ALA A 42 6.80 -4.85 -16.92
CA ALA A 42 6.53 -4.40 -15.56
C ALA A 42 6.22 -5.57 -14.62
N ARG A 43 7.05 -5.69 -13.57
CA ARG A 43 6.92 -6.65 -12.47
C ARG A 43 6.07 -6.07 -11.35
N ASP A 44 5.67 -6.94 -10.42
CA ASP A 44 4.97 -6.52 -9.21
C ASP A 44 5.76 -5.46 -8.43
N TRP A 45 5.05 -4.43 -8.01
CA TRP A 45 5.68 -3.26 -7.41
C TRP A 45 5.83 -3.45 -5.90
N CYS A 46 7.06 -3.65 -5.45
CA CYS A 46 7.38 -3.60 -4.02
C CYS A 46 7.12 -2.18 -3.48
N VAL A 47 6.12 -2.04 -2.61
CA VAL A 47 5.70 -0.75 -2.03
C VAL A 47 6.15 -0.53 -0.59
N SER A 48 6.32 -1.60 0.20
CA SER A 48 6.82 -1.47 1.59
C SER A 48 8.27 -1.03 1.64
N ARG A 49 8.64 -0.22 2.63
CA ARG A 49 10.00 0.26 2.84
C ARG A 49 10.32 0.33 4.34
N ASN A 50 11.48 -0.20 4.72
CA ASN A 50 11.97 -0.10 6.10
C ASN A 50 12.53 1.27 6.41
N ARG A 51 11.61 2.17 6.76
CA ARG A 51 11.83 3.60 6.96
C ARG A 51 10.94 4.12 8.09
N PHE A 52 11.44 5.15 8.76
CA PHE A 52 10.70 5.80 9.84
C PHE A 52 9.82 6.97 9.35
N TRP A 53 10.28 7.73 8.36
CA TRP A 53 9.58 8.89 7.81
C TRP A 53 8.99 8.59 6.43
N GLY A 54 7.67 8.68 6.33
CA GLY A 54 6.86 8.39 5.15
C GLY A 54 5.41 8.15 5.55
N THR A 55 4.54 7.96 4.55
CA THR A 55 3.15 7.56 4.79
C THR A 55 3.12 6.11 5.25
N PRO A 56 2.62 5.81 6.47
CA PRO A 56 2.58 4.43 6.94
C PRO A 56 1.59 3.59 6.14
N ILE A 57 1.92 2.33 5.88
CA ILE A 57 0.98 1.39 5.27
C ILE A 57 -0.14 1.09 6.29
N PRO A 58 -1.42 1.31 5.93
CA PRO A 58 -2.55 1.25 6.86
C PRO A 58 -3.08 -0.19 7.03
N LEU A 59 -2.19 -1.14 7.30
CA LEU A 59 -2.53 -2.55 7.50
C LEU A 59 -2.33 -2.93 8.96
N TRP A 60 -3.39 -3.43 9.59
CA TRP A 60 -3.36 -4.05 10.92
C TRP A 60 -3.52 -5.55 10.78
N VAL A 61 -2.61 -6.30 11.40
CA VAL A 61 -2.48 -7.75 11.23
C VAL A 61 -2.55 -8.48 12.56
N SER A 62 -3.07 -9.70 12.53
CA SER A 62 -2.95 -10.64 13.65
C SER A 62 -1.50 -11.13 13.77
N SER A 63 -1.12 -11.63 14.95
CA SER A 63 0.23 -12.17 15.17
C SER A 63 0.58 -13.34 14.25
N ASP A 64 -0.42 -14.04 13.71
CA ASP A 64 -0.30 -15.15 12.77
C ASP A 64 -0.57 -14.76 11.30
N PHE A 65 -0.83 -13.48 11.01
CA PHE A 65 -1.12 -12.94 9.68
C PHE A 65 -2.35 -13.51 8.94
N GLU A 66 -3.21 -14.32 9.57
CA GLU A 66 -4.42 -14.84 8.90
C GLU A 66 -5.60 -13.85 8.92
N GLU A 67 -5.47 -12.75 9.66
CA GLU A 67 -6.36 -11.59 9.58
C GLU A 67 -5.55 -10.34 9.27
N VAL A 68 -5.98 -9.65 8.22
CA VAL A 68 -5.41 -8.38 7.77
C VAL A 68 -6.57 -7.42 7.55
N VAL A 69 -6.54 -6.29 8.25
CA VAL A 69 -7.51 -5.21 8.12
C VAL A 69 -6.81 -4.01 7.47
N CYS A 70 -7.38 -3.53 6.36
CA CYS A 70 -6.91 -2.34 5.66
C CYS A 70 -7.80 -1.15 6.02
N ILE A 71 -7.21 -0.16 6.70
CA ILE A 71 -7.93 1.04 7.13
C ILE A 71 -7.90 2.08 6.00
N GLY A 72 -9.08 2.45 5.52
CA GLY A 72 -9.24 3.29 4.33
C GLY A 72 -9.31 4.78 4.61
N SER A 73 -9.47 5.20 5.87
CA SER A 73 -9.60 6.62 6.23
C SER A 73 -9.20 6.92 7.66
N VAL A 74 -8.86 8.19 7.93
CA VAL A 74 -8.61 8.69 9.29
C VAL A 74 -9.85 8.50 10.16
N ALA A 75 -11.05 8.82 9.66
CA ALA A 75 -12.31 8.64 10.39
C ALA A 75 -12.59 7.18 10.76
N GLU A 76 -12.12 6.21 9.97
CA GLU A 76 -12.19 4.80 10.33
C GLU A 76 -11.19 4.46 11.44
N LEU A 77 -9.96 4.98 11.35
CA LEU A 77 -8.93 4.78 12.38
C LEU A 77 -9.33 5.39 13.73
N GLU A 78 -9.93 6.58 13.73
CA GLU A 78 -10.39 7.29 14.93
C GLU A 78 -11.42 6.50 15.73
N LYS A 79 -12.27 5.70 15.07
CA LYS A 79 -13.24 4.80 15.73
C LYS A 79 -12.55 3.78 16.62
N TYR A 80 -11.37 3.31 16.22
CA TYR A 80 -10.57 2.36 16.99
C TYR A 80 -9.65 3.04 17.99
N ALA A 81 -9.10 4.20 17.62
CA ALA A 81 -8.20 4.96 18.49
C ALA A 81 -8.92 5.60 19.68
N GLY A 82 -10.22 5.89 19.57
CA GLY A 82 -11.00 6.58 20.61
C GLY A 82 -10.55 8.03 20.85
N ARG A 83 -9.78 8.60 19.91
CA ARG A 83 -9.25 9.96 19.93
C ARG A 83 -9.22 10.54 18.52
N GLU A 84 -9.25 11.87 18.43
CA GLU A 84 -9.01 12.59 17.19
C GLU A 84 -7.55 12.38 16.72
N ILE A 85 -7.35 12.11 15.44
CA ILE A 85 -6.03 11.88 14.84
C ILE A 85 -5.73 13.01 13.85
N LYS A 86 -4.82 13.90 14.25
CA LYS A 86 -4.37 15.03 13.41
C LYS A 86 -3.15 14.71 12.57
N ASP A 87 -2.35 13.76 13.03
CA ASP A 87 -1.12 13.33 12.36
C ASP A 87 -1.10 11.80 12.29
N ILE A 88 -0.89 11.30 11.07
CA ILE A 88 -0.86 9.87 10.74
C ILE A 88 0.55 9.32 10.62
N HIS A 89 1.59 10.10 10.94
CA HIS A 89 2.94 9.57 10.99
C HIS A 89 3.07 8.51 12.07
N ARG A 90 3.97 7.56 11.80
CA ARG A 90 4.20 6.33 12.56
C ARG A 90 4.16 6.47 14.09
N HIS A 91 4.79 7.51 14.64
CA HIS A 91 4.90 7.74 16.08
C HIS A 91 3.58 8.11 16.77
N PHE A 92 2.53 8.47 16.02
CA PHE A 92 1.21 8.81 16.55
C PHE A 92 0.16 7.70 16.38
N ILE A 93 0.45 6.68 15.56
CA ILE A 93 -0.53 5.66 15.19
C ILE A 93 -0.08 4.22 15.46
N ASP A 94 1.20 3.97 15.73
CA ASP A 94 1.71 2.62 16.01
C ASP A 94 1.16 2.03 17.33
N ASP A 95 0.70 2.88 18.26
CA ASP A 95 0.06 2.44 19.51
C ASP A 95 -1.38 1.95 19.32
N ILE A 96 -2.01 2.30 18.19
CA ILE A 96 -3.42 1.98 17.93
C ILE A 96 -3.56 0.49 17.59
N GLN A 97 -4.47 -0.17 18.29
CA GLN A 97 -4.81 -1.58 18.10
C GLN A 97 -6.25 -1.73 17.64
N ILE A 98 -6.52 -2.76 16.84
CA ILE A 98 -7.85 -3.03 16.29
C ILE A 98 -8.33 -4.39 16.83
N PRO A 99 -9.53 -4.47 17.41
CA PRO A 99 -10.08 -5.74 17.86
C PRO A 99 -10.37 -6.65 16.65
N SER A 100 -9.83 -7.86 16.69
CA SER A 100 -10.05 -8.89 15.68
C SER A 100 -11.54 -9.24 15.57
N GLN A 101 -12.03 -9.35 14.33
CA GLN A 101 -13.37 -9.87 14.05
C GLN A 101 -13.40 -11.40 13.99
N LYS A 102 -12.22 -12.05 13.99
CA LYS A 102 -12.03 -13.50 13.94
C LYS A 102 -11.59 -14.11 15.29
N GLY A 103 -11.64 -13.34 16.38
CA GLY A 103 -11.25 -13.82 17.71
C GLY A 103 -9.74 -13.96 17.93
N LYS A 104 -8.91 -13.30 17.13
CA LYS A 104 -7.44 -13.31 17.19
C LYS A 104 -6.82 -12.27 18.14
N GLY A 105 -7.62 -11.77 19.08
CA GLY A 105 -7.19 -10.72 20.02
C GLY A 105 -7.08 -9.35 19.36
N MET A 106 -5.96 -8.66 19.58
CA MET A 106 -5.72 -7.30 19.08
C MET A 106 -4.75 -7.33 17.91
N LEU A 107 -5.19 -6.77 16.79
CA LEU A 107 -4.38 -6.58 15.59
C LEU A 107 -3.46 -5.37 15.78
N LYS A 108 -2.23 -5.47 15.28
CA LYS A 108 -1.23 -4.41 15.33
C LYS A 108 -0.86 -3.97 13.92
N ARG A 109 -0.49 -2.69 13.76
CA ARG A 109 0.01 -2.20 12.48
C ARG A 109 1.26 -2.98 12.08
N ILE A 110 1.44 -3.23 10.79
CA ILE A 110 2.63 -3.91 10.27
C ILE A 110 3.90 -3.11 10.56
N ASP A 111 5.00 -3.85 10.77
CA ASP A 111 6.34 -3.28 10.65
C ASP A 111 6.69 -3.20 9.16
N GLU A 112 7.14 -2.03 8.72
CA GLU A 112 7.57 -1.78 7.35
C GLU A 112 8.98 -1.24 7.31
#